data_AF-A0A515D3S3-F1
#
_entry.id   AF-A0A515D3S3-F1
#
_cell.length_a   1.000
_cell.length_b   1.000
_cell.length_c   1.000
_cell.angle_alpha   90.00
_cell.angle_beta   90.00
_cell.angle_gamma   90.00
#
_symmetry.space_group_name_H-M   'P 1'
#
loop_
_entity.id
_entity.type
_entity.pdbx_description
1 polymer ?
#
loop_
_entity_poly.entity_id
_entity_poly.type
_entity_poly.pdbx_seq_one_letter_code
_entity_poly.pdbx_strand_id
1 'polypeptide(L)'
;MSMLKKLLGQGGFGGGHSRSRHGGGHHGNRYNQHGDQGPQCLQCQAPNRPGARYCHRCGQPFETESASCRGCSAPLPPGSRFCQQCGTAVSGGQP
;
A
#
# COMPACT_ATOMS: atom_id res chain seq x y z
N MET A 1 -64.07 35.51 -7.12
CA MET A 1 -63.26 34.61 -6.28
C MET A 1 -63.73 33.18 -6.48
N SER A 2 -62.84 32.26 -6.90
CA SER A 2 -62.85 30.85 -6.47
C SER A 2 -61.84 30.04 -7.29
N MET A 3 -60.59 30.20 -6.90
CA MET A 3 -59.45 29.34 -7.21
C MET A 3 -59.57 28.02 -6.43
N LEU A 4 -60.63 27.23 -6.58
CA LEU A 4 -60.80 26.05 -5.73
C LEU A 4 -61.50 24.87 -6.42
N LYS A 5 -60.67 23.85 -6.66
CA LYS A 5 -60.98 22.42 -6.83
C LYS A 5 -61.50 21.98 -8.19
N LYS A 6 -60.67 21.23 -8.92
CA LYS A 6 -60.97 19.87 -9.42
C LYS A 6 -59.67 19.17 -9.87
N LEU A 7 -59.05 18.48 -8.90
CA LEU A 7 -57.89 17.59 -9.03
C LEU A 7 -58.38 16.13 -9.06
N LEU A 8 -59.00 15.69 -10.16
CA LEU A 8 -59.19 14.25 -10.44
C LEU A 8 -59.37 14.08 -11.96
N GLY A 9 -58.28 13.78 -12.65
CA GLY A 9 -58.28 13.43 -14.08
C GLY A 9 -57.19 12.41 -14.36
N GLN A 10 -57.63 11.17 -14.64
CA GLN A 10 -56.85 10.03 -15.09
C GLN A 10 -56.12 10.29 -16.43
N GLY A 11 -55.02 9.55 -16.64
CA GLY A 11 -54.29 9.39 -17.90
C GLY A 11 -52.84 9.83 -17.75
N GLY A 12 -51.79 9.06 -18.02
CA GLY A 12 -51.64 7.92 -18.91
C GLY A 12 -50.29 8.08 -19.60
N PHE A 13 -49.33 7.24 -19.21
CA PHE A 13 -48.09 6.82 -19.88
C PHE A 13 -47.50 7.73 -20.98
N GLY A 14 -46.36 8.36 -20.70
CA GLY A 14 -45.55 8.99 -21.75
C GLY A 14 -44.25 9.61 -21.25
N GLY A 15 -43.14 8.95 -21.55
CA GLY A 15 -41.87 9.62 -21.86
C GLY A 15 -40.97 10.06 -20.70
N GLY A 16 -39.79 9.44 -20.64
CA GLY A 16 -38.60 10.05 -20.03
C GLY A 16 -38.26 9.51 -18.65
N HIS A 17 -37.47 8.44 -18.58
CA HIS A 17 -36.68 8.16 -17.39
C HIS A 17 -35.62 9.25 -17.24
N SER A 18 -35.99 10.36 -16.62
CA SER A 18 -35.08 11.34 -16.05
C SER A 18 -34.18 10.60 -15.06
N ARG A 19 -32.97 10.31 -15.51
CA ARG A 19 -31.97 9.58 -14.72
C ARG A 19 -31.42 10.53 -13.66
N SER A 20 -32.19 10.77 -12.62
CA SER A 20 -31.66 11.13 -11.32
C SER A 20 -30.93 9.90 -10.77
N ARG A 21 -29.66 9.74 -11.15
CA ARG A 21 -28.71 8.88 -10.44
C ARG A 21 -27.75 9.85 -9.75
N HIS A 22 -27.98 10.09 -8.46
CA HIS A 22 -27.31 9.36 -7.39
C HIS A 22 -25.82 9.17 -7.69
N GLY A 23 -25.04 10.09 -7.12
CA GLY A 23 -24.13 9.70 -6.05
C GLY A 23 -22.83 9.03 -6.48
N GLY A 24 -21.82 9.31 -5.69
CA GLY A 24 -20.54 8.62 -5.76
C GLY A 24 -19.49 9.53 -6.35
N GLY A 25 -18.97 10.41 -5.49
CA GLY A 25 -17.67 11.00 -5.75
C GLY A 25 -16.70 9.92 -6.19
N HIS A 26 -15.87 10.24 -7.16
CA HIS A 26 -14.73 9.41 -7.52
C HIS A 26 -13.67 9.59 -6.44
N HIS A 27 -13.98 9.09 -5.23
CA HIS A 27 -13.01 8.91 -4.17
C HIS A 27 -11.96 7.93 -4.69
N GLY A 28 -10.72 8.41 -4.56
CA GLY A 28 -9.55 7.86 -5.21
C GLY A 28 -9.45 6.35 -5.09
N ASN A 29 -9.06 5.75 -6.21
CA ASN A 29 -8.40 4.47 -6.16
C ASN A 29 -6.93 4.72 -5.74
N ARG A 30 -6.77 5.17 -4.48
CA ARG A 30 -5.52 5.17 -3.73
C ARG A 30 -5.30 3.74 -3.23
N TYR A 31 -5.28 2.78 -4.13
CA TYR A 31 -4.77 1.46 -3.78
C TYR A 31 -3.24 1.60 -3.70
N ASN A 32 -2.76 1.75 -2.47
CA ASN A 32 -1.71 0.87 -1.97
C ASN A 32 -0.53 0.62 -2.93
N GLN A 33 0.19 1.65 -3.37
CA GLN A 33 1.47 1.44 -4.08
C GLN A 33 2.69 1.46 -3.16
N HIS A 34 2.49 1.72 -1.87
CA HIS A 34 3.55 1.68 -0.85
C HIS A 34 3.59 0.32 -0.14
N GLY A 35 3.24 -0.77 -0.85
CA GLY A 35 3.68 -2.08 -0.42
C GLY A 35 5.18 -2.12 -0.65
N ASP A 36 5.94 -1.74 0.37
CA ASP A 36 7.39 -1.80 0.53
C ASP A 36 8.06 -2.44 -0.70
N GLN A 37 8.47 -1.62 -1.67
CA GLN A 37 9.17 -2.11 -2.86
C GLN A 37 10.61 -2.31 -2.42
N GLY A 38 11.13 -3.54 -2.51
CA GLY A 38 12.52 -3.81 -2.16
C GLY A 38 13.52 -3.22 -3.16
N PRO A 39 14.83 -3.33 -2.89
CA PRO A 39 15.84 -2.68 -3.70
C PRO A 39 15.87 -3.20 -5.14
N GLN A 40 16.11 -2.31 -6.09
CA GLN A 40 16.49 -2.70 -7.45
C GLN A 40 17.95 -3.13 -7.45
N CYS A 41 18.24 -4.23 -8.14
CA CYS A 41 19.61 -4.70 -8.29
C CYS A 41 20.42 -3.72 -9.16
N LEU A 42 21.56 -3.22 -8.66
CA LEU A 42 22.43 -2.32 -9.44
C LEU A 42 23.09 -3.01 -10.65
N GLN A 43 23.18 -4.35 -10.64
CA GLN A 43 23.82 -5.13 -11.70
C GLN A 43 22.87 -5.57 -12.81
N CYS A 44 21.65 -5.99 -12.48
CA CYS A 44 20.69 -6.51 -13.47
C CYS A 44 19.34 -5.78 -13.50
N GLN A 45 19.19 -4.73 -12.68
CA GLN A 45 17.98 -3.89 -12.57
C GLN A 45 16.69 -4.63 -12.18
N ALA A 46 16.78 -5.92 -11.86
CA ALA A 46 15.62 -6.69 -11.42
C ALA A 46 15.08 -6.12 -10.08
N PRO A 47 13.75 -5.96 -9.94
CA PRO A 47 13.14 -5.57 -8.66
C PRO A 47 13.22 -6.73 -7.66
N ASN A 48 13.50 -6.44 -6.38
CA ASN A 48 13.61 -7.47 -5.35
C ASN A 48 12.62 -7.24 -4.22
N ARG A 49 12.46 -8.25 -3.37
CA ARG A 49 11.62 -8.18 -2.17
C ARG A 49 12.28 -7.27 -1.12
N PRO A 50 11.51 -6.58 -0.27
CA PRO A 50 12.04 -5.92 0.92
C PRO A 50 12.91 -6.84 1.76
N GLY A 51 14.02 -6.31 2.27
CA GLY A 51 14.97 -7.09 3.07
C GLY A 51 15.72 -8.19 2.30
N ALA A 52 15.64 -8.24 0.97
CA ALA A 52 16.46 -9.14 0.17
C ALA A 52 17.96 -8.88 0.43
N ARG A 53 18.69 -9.93 0.83
CA ARG A 53 20.15 -9.88 1.04
C ARG A 53 20.93 -10.08 -0.25
N TYR A 54 20.30 -10.72 -1.23
CA TYR A 54 20.86 -11.02 -2.55
C TYR A 54 19.80 -10.79 -3.62
N CYS A 55 20.24 -10.46 -4.83
CA CYS A 55 19.35 -10.38 -5.98
C CYS A 55 18.84 -11.76 -6.37
N HIS A 56 17.51 -11.92 -6.45
CA HIS A 56 16.88 -13.19 -6.85
C HIS A 56 17.15 -13.59 -8.30
N ARG A 57 17.59 -12.65 -9.15
CA ARG A 57 17.87 -12.89 -10.57
C ARG A 57 19.33 -13.24 -10.84
N CYS A 58 20.27 -12.45 -10.30
CA CYS A 58 21.70 -12.59 -10.62
C CYS A 58 22.59 -12.98 -9.43
N GLY A 59 22.03 -13.12 -8.21
CA GLY A 59 22.79 -13.54 -7.02
C GLY A 59 23.67 -12.46 -6.39
N GLN A 60 23.75 -11.26 -6.96
CA GLN A 60 24.56 -10.17 -6.42
C GLN A 60 24.09 -9.75 -5.03
N PRO A 61 24.98 -9.65 -4.02
CA PRO A 61 24.61 -9.23 -2.69
C PRO A 61 24.18 -7.77 -2.69
N PHE A 62 23.19 -7.45 -1.88
CA PHE A 62 22.91 -6.06 -1.52
C PHE A 62 23.83 -5.67 -0.37
N GLU A 63 24.60 -4.60 -0.54
CA GLU A 63 25.31 -3.98 0.58
C GLU A 63 24.27 -3.40 1.53
N THR A 64 23.87 -4.19 2.53
CA THR A 64 23.07 -3.64 3.63
C THR A 64 24.04 -3.03 4.61
N GLU A 65 23.96 -1.71 4.78
CA GLU A 65 24.68 -0.97 5.81
C GLU A 65 24.60 -1.76 7.14
N SER A 66 25.75 -2.14 7.69
CA SER A 66 25.81 -2.84 8.96
C SER A 66 25.25 -1.91 10.04
N ALA A 67 24.04 -2.20 10.52
CA ALA A 67 23.46 -1.45 11.62
C ALA A 67 24.28 -1.69 12.91
N SER A 68 24.34 -0.71 13.80
CA SER A 68 24.97 -0.92 15.12
C SER A 68 23.95 -1.38 16.14
N CYS A 69 24.34 -2.31 17.02
CA CYS A 69 23.49 -2.79 18.10
C CYS A 69 23.19 -1.65 19.09
N ARG A 70 21.92 -1.44 19.44
CA ARG A 70 21.52 -0.42 20.42
C ARG A 70 21.96 -0.74 21.86
N GLY A 71 22.22 -2.01 22.17
CA GLY A 71 22.60 -2.45 23.51
C GLY A 71 24.11 -2.40 23.78
N CYS A 72 24.94 -2.67 22.77
CA CYS A 72 26.39 -2.77 22.95
C CYS A 72 27.23 -2.12 21.84
N SER A 73 26.59 -1.41 20.89
CA SER A 73 27.22 -0.74 19.75
C SER A 73 28.01 -1.64 18.78
N ALA A 74 27.99 -2.96 18.99
CA ALA A 74 28.63 -3.92 18.09
C ALA A 74 27.99 -3.87 16.69
N PRO A 75 28.77 -4.06 15.62
CA PRO A 75 28.23 -4.13 14.27
C PRO A 75 27.30 -5.34 14.13
N LEU A 76 26.11 -5.11 13.58
CA LEU A 76 25.12 -6.13 13.30
C LEU A 76 25.27 -6.58 11.85
N PRO A 77 25.44 -7.89 11.61
CA PRO A 77 25.40 -8.41 10.26
C PRO A 77 24.04 -8.14 9.59
N PRO A 78 24.00 -8.08 8.25
CA PRO A 78 22.77 -8.00 7.46
C PRO A 78 21.70 -8.99 7.95
N GLY A 79 20.47 -8.54 8.16
CA GLY A 79 19.34 -9.42 8.50
C GLY A 79 19.43 -10.11 9.88
N SER A 80 20.29 -9.62 10.78
CA SER A 80 20.36 -10.13 12.16
C SER A 80 19.08 -9.81 12.91
N ARG A 81 18.43 -10.82 13.49
CA ARG A 81 17.28 -10.64 14.39
C ARG A 81 17.70 -10.31 15.82
N PHE A 82 18.89 -10.77 16.21
CA PHE A 82 19.50 -10.58 17.52
C PHE A 82 20.98 -10.23 17.38
N CYS A 83 21.52 -9.53 18.36
CA CYS A 83 22.95 -9.25 18.42
C CYS A 83 23.73 -10.51 18.84
N GLN A 84 24.72 -10.91 18.04
CA GLN A 84 25.58 -12.05 18.34
C GLN A 84 26.55 -11.80 19.51
N GLN A 85 26.75 -10.55 19.92
CA GLN A 85 27.61 -10.22 21.07
C GLN A 85 26.85 -10.12 22.39
N CYS A 86 25.64 -9.57 22.40
CA CYS A 86 24.92 -9.27 23.66
C CYS A 86 23.49 -9.82 23.73
N GLY A 87 22.99 -10.46 22.67
CA GLY A 87 21.64 -11.03 22.63
C GLY A 87 20.50 -10.00 22.49
N THR A 88 20.80 -8.70 22.47
CA THR A 88 19.77 -7.65 22.29
C THR A 88 19.05 -7.83 20.96
N ALA A 89 17.72 -7.82 20.98
CA ALA A 89 16.89 -7.92 19.78
C ALA A 89 17.08 -6.69 18.89
N VAL A 90 17.20 -6.92 17.58
CA VAL A 90 17.30 -5.86 16.57
C VAL A 90 15.87 -5.58 16.10
N SER A 91 15.27 -4.49 16.61
CA SER A 91 13.94 -4.04 16.18
C SER A 91 13.96 -3.76 14.68
N GLY A 92 13.35 -4.63 13.88
CA GLY A 92 13.39 -4.58 12.42
C GLY A 92 13.15 -5.92 11.73
N GLY A 93 13.19 -7.04 12.47
CA GLY A 93 12.64 -8.30 11.99
C GLY A 93 11.12 -8.27 11.99
N GLN A 94 10.50 -7.59 11.01
CA GLN A 94 9.08 -7.79 10.73
C GLN A 94 8.80 -9.28 10.49
N PRO A 95 7.69 -9.82 11.03
CA PRO A 95 7.32 -11.23 10.89
C PRO A 95 7.17 -11.66 9.43
#